data_AF-A0A957K6U2-F1
#
_entry.id   AF-A0A957K6U2-F1
#
_cell.length_a   1.000
_cell.length_b   1.000
_cell.length_c   1.000
_cell.angle_alpha   90.00
_cell.angle_beta   90.00
_cell.angle_gamma   90.00
#
_symmetry.space_group_name_H-M   'P 1'
#
loop_
_entity.id
_entity.type
_entity.pdbx_description
1 polymer ?
#
loop_
_entity_poly.entity_id
_entity_poly.type
_entity_poly.pdbx_seq_one_letter_code
_entity_poly.pdbx_strand_id
1 'polypeptide(L)'
;MKGLTIFERRQNILRLLAEQPGLRVGDMATYFDVSEGTIRNDLNALEEDNRLRRVRGGAVLVSPAGLLTFTGNGQPTVTTEADSKERIARWAAETIEDGDTILLDASSTVQFMIPYLKSFERLTIVTNGLVTARQVARTTDHPVVLIGGVVSRAGNATTSLLGLDIMETLHVRTAYVSGVGFALQTGLTERNIEEAQLKRALVAHIPRLVALVDASKIGAVGAVPFLANDQISHLFTDSGVEPEFIEQMRQARVNLTVCGENTVRSFRVDGDTPTFTIGFANESETLPFAVDVRRSLERAAVDAGNVDLVVADNQLSGEKALEVADRLIQRQIDLAIEYQIDYKAGNLIMDKFQQAGIPVIAVDIPMVGATFFGVDNYRAGHLAGSALGNWIRQRWGGRIDNLLVLEEPRAGWLPHARIQGQLDGLQELLGEIPAGRIQTIDCGNTSAISAAGVRERLVGIPAGHHIAVVCFNDEAAFGALQAAREAGREADFVIVGQGADRLVWDEIRNPDSRLIGSTAYMPERYGEKLMELALKILRGESVPPAVYTSHAFVDHNTIDHYYPAVD
;
A
#
# COMPACT_ATOMS: atom_id res chain seq x y z
N MET A 1 -35.12 9.34 0.10
CA MET A 1 -34.17 9.76 1.15
C MET A 1 -34.44 11.22 1.51
N LYS A 2 -35.28 11.52 2.51
CA LYS A 2 -35.50 12.92 2.93
C LYS A 2 -34.73 13.19 4.23
N GLY A 3 -33.80 14.14 4.20
CA GLY A 3 -33.10 14.62 5.40
C GLY A 3 -31.58 14.81 5.31
N LEU A 4 -30.94 14.65 4.14
CA LEU A 4 -29.49 14.88 4.02
C LEU A 4 -29.12 16.33 4.34
N THR A 5 -28.18 16.52 5.26
CA THR A 5 -27.55 17.81 5.50
C THR A 5 -26.75 18.27 4.27
N ILE A 6 -26.41 19.55 4.20
CA ILE A 6 -25.60 20.10 3.09
C ILE A 6 -24.26 19.35 2.99
N PHE A 7 -23.62 19.06 4.12
CA PHE A 7 -22.36 18.34 4.17
C PHE A 7 -22.49 16.90 3.64
N GLU A 8 -23.45 16.13 4.15
CA GLU A 8 -23.67 14.74 3.70
C GLU A 8 -24.04 14.68 2.22
N ARG A 9 -24.89 15.61 1.75
CA ARG A 9 -25.25 15.68 0.32
C ARG A 9 -24.03 15.97 -0.55
N ARG A 10 -23.15 16.87 -0.14
CA ARG A 10 -21.91 17.17 -0.89
C ARG A 10 -20.92 16.00 -0.89
N GLN A 11 -20.75 15.29 0.22
CA GLN A 11 -19.91 14.08 0.24
C GLN A 11 -20.48 12.97 -0.65
N ASN A 12 -21.81 12.79 -0.62
CA ASN A 12 -22.47 11.80 -1.47
C ASN A 12 -22.42 12.19 -2.96
N ILE A 13 -22.49 13.47 -3.30
CA ILE A 13 -22.26 13.95 -4.69
C ILE A 13 -20.87 13.56 -5.17
N LEU A 14 -19.84 13.73 -4.34
CA LEU A 14 -18.47 13.38 -4.72
C LEU A 14 -18.29 11.87 -4.87
N ARG A 15 -18.87 11.07 -3.96
CA ARG A 15 -18.88 9.61 -4.08
C ARG A 15 -19.60 9.15 -5.35
N LEU A 16 -20.76 9.74 -5.64
CA LEU A 16 -21.52 9.44 -6.85
C LEU A 16 -20.74 9.80 -8.13
N LEU A 17 -20.00 10.90 -8.13
CA LEU A 17 -19.13 11.30 -9.25
C LEU A 17 -17.84 10.46 -9.35
N ALA A 18 -17.41 9.81 -8.27
CA ALA A 18 -16.31 8.83 -8.30
C ALA A 18 -16.77 7.54 -8.99
N GLU A 19 -17.98 7.09 -8.70
CA GLU A 19 -18.59 5.89 -9.29
C GLU A 19 -19.07 6.14 -10.73
N GLN A 20 -19.58 7.35 -11.03
CA GLN A 20 -20.13 7.73 -12.33
C GLN A 20 -19.64 9.11 -12.79
N PRO A 21 -18.44 9.20 -13.40
CA PRO A 21 -17.88 10.46 -13.87
C PRO A 21 -18.75 11.14 -14.93
N GLY A 22 -19.00 12.45 -14.77
CA GLY A 22 -19.70 13.25 -15.79
C GLY A 22 -21.23 13.17 -15.75
N LEU A 23 -21.80 12.65 -14.66
CA LEU A 23 -23.24 12.63 -14.42
C LEU A 23 -23.87 14.03 -14.59
N ARG A 24 -25.08 14.12 -15.16
CA ARG A 24 -25.73 15.41 -15.42
C ARG A 24 -26.42 15.94 -14.17
N VAL A 25 -26.55 17.26 -14.10
CA VAL A 25 -27.23 17.96 -12.98
C VAL A 25 -28.66 17.46 -12.76
N GLY A 26 -29.41 17.17 -13.83
CA GLY A 26 -30.78 16.65 -13.74
C GLY A 26 -30.85 15.23 -13.14
N ASP A 27 -29.86 14.39 -13.47
CA ASP A 27 -29.79 13.02 -12.95
C ASP A 27 -29.42 13.03 -11.47
N MET A 28 -28.46 13.88 -11.07
CA MET A 28 -28.13 14.11 -9.66
C MET A 28 -29.32 14.68 -8.87
N ALA A 29 -30.07 15.63 -9.45
CA ALA A 29 -31.25 16.21 -8.81
C ALA A 29 -32.32 15.14 -8.54
N THR A 30 -32.51 14.22 -9.48
CA THR A 30 -33.43 13.08 -9.34
C THR A 30 -32.93 12.08 -8.29
N TYR A 31 -31.64 11.74 -8.31
CA TYR A 31 -31.03 10.80 -7.38
C TYR A 31 -31.12 11.28 -5.92
N PHE A 32 -30.87 12.58 -5.69
CA PHE A 32 -30.89 13.18 -4.35
C PHE A 32 -32.27 13.73 -3.94
N ASP A 33 -33.30 13.62 -4.78
CA ASP A 33 -34.65 14.17 -4.55
C ASP A 33 -34.63 15.67 -4.18
N VAL A 34 -33.87 16.47 -4.94
CA VAL A 34 -33.71 17.93 -4.75
C VAL A 34 -33.86 18.69 -6.07
N SER A 35 -34.00 20.02 -6.01
CA SER A 35 -34.03 20.84 -7.22
C SER A 35 -32.65 20.90 -7.90
N GLU A 36 -32.63 21.02 -9.23
CA GLU A 36 -31.38 21.25 -9.97
C GLU A 36 -30.62 22.50 -9.48
N GLY A 37 -31.32 23.52 -9.01
CA GLY A 37 -30.71 24.71 -8.41
C GLY A 37 -29.90 24.39 -7.15
N THR A 38 -30.36 23.43 -6.34
CA THR A 38 -29.65 22.95 -5.15
C THR A 38 -28.37 22.21 -5.54
N ILE A 39 -28.45 21.32 -6.53
CA ILE A 39 -27.27 20.63 -7.07
C ILE A 39 -26.27 21.63 -7.67
N ARG A 40 -26.73 22.64 -8.45
CA ARG A 40 -25.84 23.67 -8.99
C ARG A 40 -25.10 24.42 -7.88
N ASN A 41 -25.78 24.77 -6.79
CA ASN A 41 -25.16 25.45 -5.65
C ASN A 41 -24.14 24.55 -4.92
N ASP A 42 -24.45 23.26 -4.76
CA ASP A 42 -23.52 22.31 -4.14
C ASP A 42 -22.30 22.04 -5.04
N LEU A 43 -22.49 21.91 -6.35
CA LEU A 43 -21.40 21.79 -7.31
C LEU A 43 -20.52 23.05 -7.36
N ASN A 44 -21.13 24.25 -7.29
CA ASN A 44 -20.35 25.50 -7.24
C ASN A 44 -19.47 25.56 -5.98
N ALA A 45 -20.03 25.22 -4.82
CA ALA A 45 -19.25 25.23 -3.58
C ALA A 45 -18.13 24.16 -3.58
N LEU A 46 -18.39 22.99 -4.15
CA LEU A 46 -17.38 21.93 -4.30
C LEU A 46 -16.30 22.27 -5.34
N GLU A 47 -16.63 23.08 -6.34
CA GLU A 47 -15.68 23.63 -7.31
C GLU A 47 -14.81 24.72 -6.68
N GLU A 48 -15.38 25.61 -5.86
CA GLU A 48 -14.63 26.59 -5.06
C GLU A 48 -13.62 25.89 -4.11
N ASP A 49 -14.00 24.73 -3.56
CA ASP A 49 -13.14 23.90 -2.71
C ASP A 49 -12.14 23.02 -3.51
N ASN A 50 -12.05 23.18 -4.84
CA ASN A 50 -11.19 22.37 -5.75
C ASN A 50 -11.41 20.85 -5.67
N ARG A 51 -12.59 20.38 -5.23
CA ARG A 51 -12.90 18.95 -5.13
C ARG A 51 -13.47 18.37 -6.43
N LEU A 52 -14.02 19.24 -7.29
CA LEU A 52 -14.54 18.89 -8.61
C LEU A 52 -14.35 20.04 -9.60
N ARG A 53 -14.52 19.77 -10.89
CA ARG A 53 -14.60 20.78 -11.95
C ARG A 53 -15.90 20.63 -12.71
N ARG A 54 -16.54 21.75 -13.01
CA ARG A 54 -17.76 21.74 -13.82
C ARG A 54 -17.45 21.50 -15.30
N VAL A 55 -18.33 20.73 -15.93
CA VAL A 55 -18.30 20.44 -17.37
C VAL A 55 -19.68 20.72 -17.96
N ARG A 56 -19.82 20.67 -19.30
CA ARG A 56 -21.09 21.02 -19.96
C ARG A 56 -22.21 20.07 -19.50
N GLY A 57 -23.06 20.55 -18.60
CA GLY A 57 -24.25 19.84 -18.09
C GLY A 57 -24.05 19.03 -16.80
N GLY A 58 -22.84 18.98 -16.23
CA GLY A 58 -22.50 18.14 -15.08
C GLY A 58 -21.22 18.58 -14.35
N ALA A 59 -20.57 17.64 -13.67
CA ALA A 59 -19.29 17.83 -12.99
C ALA A 59 -18.44 16.56 -13.07
N VAL A 60 -17.12 16.71 -12.92
CA VAL A 60 -16.15 15.61 -12.80
C VAL A 60 -15.26 15.88 -11.59
N LEU A 61 -14.87 14.83 -10.86
CA LEU A 61 -13.95 15.00 -9.72
C LEU A 61 -12.61 15.59 -10.19
N VAL A 62 -12.05 16.48 -9.38
CA VAL A 62 -10.65 16.85 -9.52
C VAL A 62 -9.89 15.71 -8.86
N SER A 63 -9.37 14.81 -9.69
CA SER A 63 -8.36 13.85 -9.21
C SER A 63 -7.21 14.65 -8.61
N PRO A 64 -6.61 14.23 -7.48
CA PRO A 64 -5.34 14.79 -7.01
C PRO A 64 -4.26 14.82 -8.11
N ALA A 65 -4.36 13.95 -9.11
CA ALA A 65 -3.50 13.89 -10.29
C ALA A 65 -3.87 14.88 -11.42
N GLY A 66 -5.07 15.46 -11.41
CA GLY A 66 -5.58 16.34 -12.48
C GLY A 66 -5.23 17.81 -12.32
N LEU A 67 -4.59 18.22 -11.22
CA LEU A 67 -4.36 19.64 -10.91
C LEU A 67 -3.13 20.26 -11.59
N LEU A 68 -2.29 19.51 -12.31
CA LEU A 68 -1.03 20.05 -12.84
C LEU A 68 -0.64 19.49 -14.22
N THR A 69 -1.47 19.69 -15.24
CA THR A 69 -0.99 19.78 -16.62
C THR A 69 -1.01 21.25 -17.07
N PHE A 70 0.05 21.98 -16.77
CA PHE A 70 0.40 23.15 -17.56
C PHE A 70 1.22 22.68 -18.77
N THR A 71 0.54 22.09 -19.76
CA THR A 71 1.07 22.12 -21.12
C THR A 71 0.81 23.53 -21.64
N GLY A 72 1.82 24.17 -22.22
CA GLY A 72 1.78 25.57 -22.67
C GLY A 72 0.79 25.89 -23.79
N ASN A 73 -0.24 25.08 -24.04
CA ASN A 73 -1.33 25.35 -24.99
C ASN A 73 -2.63 24.76 -24.42
N GLY A 74 -3.53 25.62 -23.95
CA GLY A 74 -4.74 25.27 -23.20
C GLY A 74 -5.78 24.42 -23.96
N GLN A 75 -5.58 23.10 -24.00
CA GLN A 75 -6.63 22.10 -24.18
C GLN A 75 -6.39 20.90 -23.24
N PRO A 76 -7.37 20.52 -22.40
CA PRO A 76 -7.24 19.36 -21.54
C PRO A 76 -7.56 18.09 -22.33
N THR A 77 -6.52 17.40 -22.77
CA THR A 77 -6.64 16.03 -23.26
C THR A 77 -6.41 15.11 -22.07
N VAL A 78 -7.47 14.48 -21.56
CA VAL A 78 -7.33 13.27 -20.72
C VAL A 78 -6.67 12.24 -21.64
N THR A 79 -5.35 12.07 -21.50
CA THR A 79 -4.51 11.31 -22.44
C THR A 79 -3.99 10.07 -21.77
N THR A 80 -3.99 8.98 -22.54
CA THR A 80 -3.33 7.69 -22.27
C THR A 80 -1.88 7.83 -21.77
N GLU A 81 -1.23 8.96 -22.02
CA GLU A 81 0.10 9.31 -21.51
C GLU A 81 0.14 9.57 -20.00
N ALA A 82 -0.88 10.22 -19.43
CA ALA A 82 -0.93 10.50 -18.00
C ALA A 82 -1.03 9.19 -17.20
N ASP A 83 -1.92 8.30 -17.64
CA ASP A 83 -2.09 6.96 -17.06
C ASP A 83 -0.77 6.17 -17.14
N SER A 84 -0.04 6.29 -18.25
CA SER A 84 1.25 5.60 -18.43
C SER A 84 2.33 6.12 -17.49
N LYS A 85 2.41 7.44 -17.29
CA LYS A 85 3.35 8.06 -16.35
C LYS A 85 3.01 7.72 -14.90
N GLU A 86 1.72 7.69 -14.56
CA GLU A 86 1.26 7.29 -13.23
C GLU A 86 1.64 5.83 -12.93
N ARG A 87 1.42 4.90 -13.87
CA ARG A 87 1.83 3.50 -13.71
C ARG A 87 3.34 3.37 -13.50
N ILE A 88 4.14 4.02 -14.34
CA ILE A 88 5.60 4.03 -14.22
C ILE A 88 6.02 4.57 -12.84
N ALA A 89 5.42 5.67 -12.41
CA ALA A 89 5.75 6.31 -11.15
C ALA A 89 5.37 5.47 -9.92
N ARG A 90 4.21 4.80 -9.94
CA ARG A 90 3.77 3.87 -8.89
C ARG A 90 4.84 2.80 -8.66
N TRP A 91 5.22 2.11 -9.74
CA TRP A 91 6.20 1.02 -9.67
C TRP A 91 7.61 1.49 -9.32
N ALA A 92 8.02 2.64 -9.85
CA ALA A 92 9.30 3.22 -9.49
C ALA A 92 9.38 3.59 -8.00
N ALA A 93 8.28 4.06 -7.41
CA ALA A 93 8.24 4.41 -5.98
C ALA A 93 8.45 3.19 -5.07
N GLU A 94 8.02 2.00 -5.47
CA GLU A 94 8.24 0.76 -4.67
C GLU A 94 9.71 0.34 -4.56
N THR A 95 10.62 0.98 -5.33
CA THR A 95 12.08 0.78 -5.19
C THR A 95 12.74 1.66 -4.12
N ILE A 96 11.94 2.52 -3.48
CA ILE A 96 12.36 3.41 -2.39
C ILE A 96 12.30 2.64 -1.06
N GLU A 97 13.22 3.00 -0.16
CA GLU A 97 13.30 2.51 1.20
C GLU A 97 13.15 3.69 2.18
N ASP A 98 12.62 3.42 3.37
CA ASP A 98 12.50 4.45 4.40
C ASP A 98 13.90 4.94 4.82
N GLY A 99 14.03 6.24 5.05
CA GLY A 99 15.31 6.88 5.38
C GLY A 99 16.16 7.30 4.16
N ASP A 100 15.69 7.05 2.94
CA ASP A 100 16.45 7.40 1.74
C ASP A 100 16.61 8.90 1.51
N THR A 101 17.79 9.29 1.02
CA THR A 101 17.97 10.55 0.31
C THR A 101 17.91 10.29 -1.19
N ILE A 102 16.88 10.81 -1.86
CA ILE A 102 16.64 10.59 -3.30
C ILE A 102 16.63 11.90 -4.09
N LEU A 103 17.10 11.85 -5.34
CA LEU A 103 16.95 12.93 -6.29
C LEU A 103 15.76 12.68 -7.21
N LEU A 104 14.88 13.67 -7.33
CA LEU A 104 13.78 13.71 -8.29
C LEU A 104 14.06 14.84 -9.29
N ASP A 105 14.31 14.53 -10.55
CA ASP A 105 14.53 15.58 -11.54
C ASP A 105 13.25 16.39 -11.85
N ALA A 106 13.44 17.53 -12.53
CA ALA A 106 12.34 18.39 -12.94
C ALA A 106 11.51 17.86 -14.12
N SER A 107 11.26 16.55 -14.21
CA SER A 107 10.46 15.95 -15.28
C SER A 107 9.03 15.65 -14.88
N SER A 108 8.11 15.73 -15.86
CA SER A 108 6.70 15.44 -15.61
C SER A 108 6.46 14.01 -15.15
N THR A 109 7.22 13.04 -15.66
CA THR A 109 7.05 11.62 -15.32
C THR A 109 7.49 11.36 -13.88
N VAL A 110 8.62 11.93 -13.44
CA VAL A 110 9.10 11.81 -12.05
C VAL A 110 8.17 12.52 -11.08
N GLN A 111 7.52 13.62 -11.49
CA GLN A 111 6.53 14.31 -10.66
C GLN A 111 5.33 13.42 -10.27
N PHE A 112 4.95 12.42 -11.09
CA PHE A 112 3.90 11.45 -10.74
C PHE A 112 4.28 10.54 -9.58
N MET A 113 5.56 10.49 -9.15
CA MET A 113 5.97 9.69 -7.99
C MET A 113 5.50 10.31 -6.67
N ILE A 114 5.34 11.62 -6.62
CA ILE A 114 5.16 12.39 -5.37
C ILE A 114 3.97 11.89 -4.53
N PRO A 115 2.78 11.57 -5.08
CA PRO A 115 1.66 11.04 -4.30
C PRO A 115 2.00 9.73 -3.56
N TYR A 116 2.88 8.91 -4.11
CA TYR A 116 3.30 7.64 -3.51
C TYR A 116 4.37 7.81 -2.44
N LEU A 117 5.03 8.98 -2.36
CA LEU A 117 6.08 9.22 -1.36
C LEU A 117 5.52 9.33 0.06
N LYS A 118 4.22 9.61 0.22
CA LYS A 118 3.57 9.73 1.54
C LYS A 118 3.58 8.44 2.35
N SER A 119 3.64 7.27 1.70
CA SER A 119 3.62 5.98 2.41
C SER A 119 4.97 5.59 2.98
N PHE A 120 6.03 6.33 2.67
CA PHE A 120 7.38 6.13 3.17
C PHE A 120 7.66 7.09 4.31
N GLU A 121 8.64 6.74 5.12
CA GLU A 121 9.08 7.49 6.29
C GLU A 121 10.52 8.00 6.09
N ARG A 122 10.81 9.19 6.62
CA ARG A 122 12.17 9.78 6.68
C ARG A 122 12.87 9.93 5.32
N LEU A 123 12.13 10.23 4.25
CA LEU A 123 12.76 10.54 2.97
C LEU A 123 13.33 11.95 2.98
N THR A 124 14.52 12.14 2.42
CA THR A 124 15.04 13.46 2.04
C THR A 124 14.97 13.61 0.54
N ILE A 125 14.16 14.56 0.06
CA ILE A 125 13.94 14.76 -1.37
C ILE A 125 14.84 15.89 -1.88
N VAL A 126 15.72 15.60 -2.82
CA VAL A 126 16.53 16.59 -3.53
C VAL A 126 15.96 16.80 -4.93
N THR A 127 15.77 18.03 -5.38
CA THR A 127 15.23 18.29 -6.72
C THR A 127 15.72 19.60 -7.30
N ASN A 128 15.87 19.68 -8.62
CA ASN A 128 16.01 20.94 -9.34
C ASN A 128 14.66 21.48 -9.86
N GLY A 129 13.55 20.75 -9.60
CA GLY A 129 12.21 21.10 -10.05
C GLY A 129 11.48 21.97 -9.03
N LEU A 130 11.14 23.20 -9.39
CA LEU A 130 10.37 24.10 -8.54
C LEU A 130 8.95 23.57 -8.27
N VAL A 131 8.34 22.94 -9.29
CA VAL A 131 7.01 22.32 -9.16
C VAL A 131 7.09 21.09 -8.26
N THR A 132 8.09 20.23 -8.47
CA THR A 132 8.38 19.06 -7.65
C THR A 132 8.57 19.45 -6.18
N ALA A 133 9.45 20.42 -5.91
CA ALA A 133 9.72 20.92 -4.57
C ALA A 133 8.46 21.41 -3.87
N ARG A 134 7.67 22.23 -4.56
CA ARG A 134 6.41 22.76 -4.01
C ARG A 134 5.38 21.67 -3.74
N GLN A 135 5.28 20.66 -4.59
CA GLN A 135 4.31 19.58 -4.41
C GLN A 135 4.69 18.68 -3.24
N VAL A 136 5.98 18.30 -3.12
CA VAL A 136 6.51 17.56 -1.96
C VAL A 136 6.19 18.33 -0.68
N ALA A 137 6.63 19.60 -0.59
CA ALA A 137 6.41 20.46 0.58
C ALA A 137 4.93 20.64 0.98
N ARG A 138 3.97 20.46 0.06
CA ARG A 138 2.54 20.64 0.33
C ARG A 138 1.79 19.35 0.61
N THR A 139 2.35 18.21 0.20
CA THR A 139 1.61 16.95 0.17
C THR A 139 2.25 15.87 1.01
N THR A 140 3.52 15.99 1.35
CA THR A 140 4.26 15.04 2.18
C THR A 140 4.85 15.77 3.40
N ASP A 141 5.22 15.01 4.42
CA ASP A 141 5.94 15.53 5.59
C ASP A 141 7.48 15.45 5.41
N HIS A 142 7.94 14.99 4.24
CA HIS A 142 9.36 14.83 3.93
C HIS A 142 10.08 16.17 3.71
N PRO A 143 11.30 16.36 4.25
CA PRO A 143 12.14 17.50 3.91
C PRO A 143 12.47 17.51 2.41
N VAL A 144 12.41 18.72 1.82
CA VAL A 144 12.74 18.92 0.41
C VAL A 144 13.82 19.99 0.24
N VAL A 145 14.88 19.61 -0.47
CA VAL A 145 16.02 20.44 -0.84
C VAL A 145 15.88 20.83 -2.31
N LEU A 146 15.63 22.11 -2.56
CA LEU A 146 15.62 22.66 -3.91
C LEU A 146 17.04 23.11 -4.30
N ILE A 147 17.57 22.51 -5.36
CA ILE A 147 18.84 22.92 -5.96
C ILE A 147 18.65 24.31 -6.57
N GLY A 148 19.41 25.27 -6.06
CA GLY A 148 19.31 26.68 -6.43
C GLY A 148 19.76 26.98 -7.86
N GLY A 149 19.91 28.28 -8.16
CA GLY A 149 20.40 28.75 -9.45
C GLY A 149 19.40 29.56 -10.26
N VAL A 150 19.57 29.58 -11.58
CA VAL A 150 18.73 30.34 -12.51
C VAL A 150 17.45 29.56 -12.80
N VAL A 151 16.30 30.18 -12.55
CA VAL A 151 14.98 29.61 -12.85
C VAL A 151 14.72 29.66 -14.36
N SER A 152 14.25 28.54 -14.92
CA SER A 152 13.87 28.41 -16.31
C SER A 152 12.77 29.41 -16.69
N ARG A 153 12.70 29.82 -17.96
CA ARG A 153 11.63 30.71 -18.43
C ARG A 153 10.23 30.12 -18.25
N ALA A 154 10.11 28.80 -18.25
CA ALA A 154 8.86 28.10 -17.99
C ALA A 154 8.47 28.12 -16.50
N GLY A 155 9.38 28.55 -15.60
CA GLY A 155 9.12 28.69 -14.17
C GLY A 155 8.98 27.35 -13.44
N ASN A 156 9.49 26.26 -14.02
CA ASN A 156 9.29 24.90 -13.50
C ASN A 156 10.54 24.26 -12.90
N ALA A 157 11.73 24.76 -13.22
CA ALA A 157 13.02 24.16 -12.83
C ALA A 157 14.13 25.20 -12.72
N THR A 158 15.23 24.85 -12.06
CA THR A 158 16.52 25.53 -12.19
C THR A 158 17.35 24.88 -13.30
N THR A 159 18.11 25.67 -14.07
CA THR A 159 18.87 25.19 -15.26
C THR A 159 20.36 25.50 -15.23
N SER A 160 20.85 26.21 -14.21
CA SER A 160 22.27 26.57 -14.09
C SER A 160 23.05 25.61 -13.19
N LEU A 161 24.36 25.55 -13.36
CA LEU A 161 25.26 24.81 -12.46
C LEU A 161 25.48 25.48 -11.08
N LEU A 162 24.89 26.65 -10.85
CA LEU A 162 24.92 27.31 -9.54
C LEU A 162 24.14 26.47 -8.51
N GLY A 163 24.70 26.27 -7.32
CA GLY A 163 24.08 25.49 -6.26
C GLY A 163 24.33 23.98 -6.33
N LEU A 164 25.15 23.51 -7.28
CA LEU A 164 25.54 22.09 -7.38
C LEU A 164 26.48 21.63 -6.25
N ASP A 165 27.14 22.56 -5.57
CA ASP A 165 27.98 22.31 -4.40
C ASP A 165 27.22 21.58 -3.27
N ILE A 166 25.89 21.72 -3.22
CA ILE A 166 25.06 20.96 -2.29
C ILE A 166 25.19 19.44 -2.47
N MET A 167 25.49 18.97 -3.68
CA MET A 167 25.69 17.55 -3.99
C MET A 167 26.98 17.00 -3.36
N GLU A 168 27.93 17.86 -2.97
CA GLU A 168 29.12 17.44 -2.22
C GLU A 168 28.82 17.21 -0.72
N THR A 169 27.71 17.78 -0.25
CA THR A 169 27.29 17.69 1.17
C THR A 169 26.24 16.62 1.42
N LEU A 170 25.44 16.28 0.41
CA LEU A 170 24.35 15.32 0.49
C LEU A 170 24.75 13.97 -0.12
N HIS A 171 24.51 12.90 0.62
CA HIS A 171 24.70 11.54 0.12
C HIS A 171 23.40 11.07 -0.55
N VAL A 172 23.18 11.49 -1.79
CA VAL A 172 22.02 11.03 -2.56
C VAL A 172 22.24 9.58 -3.02
N ARG A 173 21.38 8.67 -2.57
CA ARG A 173 21.48 7.23 -2.89
C ARG A 173 21.01 6.92 -4.31
N THR A 174 19.86 7.48 -4.67
CA THR A 174 19.15 7.14 -5.92
C THR A 174 18.64 8.39 -6.61
N ALA A 175 18.82 8.47 -7.93
CA ALA A 175 18.22 9.51 -8.76
C ALA A 175 17.14 8.90 -9.66
N TYR A 176 15.95 9.50 -9.63
CA TYR A 176 14.87 9.24 -10.56
C TYR A 176 14.86 10.37 -11.61
N VAL A 177 15.09 10.01 -12.86
CA VAL A 177 15.27 10.96 -13.96
C VAL A 177 14.45 10.58 -15.18
N SER A 178 14.11 11.57 -16.00
CA SER A 178 13.50 11.34 -17.32
C SER A 178 14.10 12.29 -18.36
N GLY A 179 13.81 12.03 -19.64
CA GLY A 179 14.20 12.87 -20.77
C GLY A 179 13.04 13.11 -21.72
N VAL A 180 13.31 13.79 -22.83
CA VAL A 180 12.35 13.93 -23.94
C VAL A 180 12.38 12.74 -24.89
N GLY A 181 13.40 11.89 -24.78
CA GLY A 181 13.61 10.72 -25.63
C GLY A 181 14.67 9.80 -25.05
N PHE A 182 14.54 8.52 -25.37
CA PHE A 182 15.49 7.46 -25.05
C PHE A 182 15.77 6.61 -26.29
N ALA A 183 17.04 6.40 -26.61
CA ALA A 183 17.46 5.38 -27.56
C ALA A 183 18.68 4.65 -27.02
N LEU A 184 18.75 3.33 -27.21
CA LEU A 184 19.85 2.50 -26.67
C LEU A 184 21.25 3.03 -27.00
N GLN A 185 21.44 3.59 -28.19
CA GLN A 185 22.74 4.09 -28.63
C GLN A 185 23.14 5.42 -27.99
N THR A 186 22.17 6.27 -27.62
CA THR A 186 22.42 7.64 -27.13
C THR A 186 22.04 7.85 -25.67
N GLY A 187 21.28 6.92 -25.07
CA GLY A 187 20.73 7.03 -23.73
C GLY A 187 19.59 8.04 -23.64
N LEU A 188 19.42 8.65 -22.45
CA LEU A 188 18.44 9.72 -22.24
C LEU A 188 18.93 11.03 -22.83
N THR A 189 17.99 11.74 -23.46
CA THR A 189 18.25 12.99 -24.16
C THR A 189 17.32 14.11 -23.71
N GLU A 190 17.80 15.34 -23.87
CA GLU A 190 17.08 16.58 -23.61
C GLU A 190 17.06 17.52 -24.82
N ARG A 191 16.13 18.49 -24.81
CA ARG A 191 16.09 19.55 -25.84
C ARG A 191 16.98 20.73 -25.50
N ASN A 192 17.02 21.11 -24.23
CA ASN A 192 17.76 22.27 -23.76
C ASN A 192 19.16 21.86 -23.29
N ILE A 193 20.18 22.54 -23.81
CA ILE A 193 21.59 22.30 -23.45
C ILE A 193 21.85 22.54 -21.95
N GLU A 194 21.28 23.59 -21.38
CA GLU A 194 21.48 23.97 -19.97
C GLU A 194 20.86 22.91 -19.04
N GLU A 195 19.63 22.46 -19.34
CA GLU A 195 18.96 21.38 -18.60
C GLU A 195 19.73 20.06 -18.71
N ALA A 196 20.22 19.72 -19.91
CA ALA A 196 21.03 18.52 -20.14
C ALA A 196 22.35 18.58 -19.35
N GLN A 197 23.02 19.73 -19.33
CA GLN A 197 24.26 19.94 -18.59
C GLN A 197 24.04 19.81 -17.08
N LEU A 198 22.98 20.43 -16.53
CA LEU A 198 22.64 20.30 -15.13
C LEU A 198 22.31 18.85 -14.76
N LYS A 199 21.42 18.18 -15.51
CA LYS A 199 21.07 16.77 -15.27
C LYS A 199 22.31 15.87 -15.30
N ARG A 200 23.20 16.05 -16.28
CA ARG A 200 24.46 15.31 -16.36
C ARG A 200 25.34 15.51 -15.13
N ALA A 201 25.46 16.75 -14.65
CA ALA A 201 26.24 17.05 -13.45
C ALA A 201 25.61 16.46 -12.17
N LEU A 202 24.27 16.44 -12.07
CA LEU A 202 23.55 15.85 -10.96
C LEU A 202 23.74 14.33 -10.89
N VAL A 203 23.51 13.63 -12.01
CA VAL A 203 23.58 12.16 -12.04
C VAL A 203 25.01 11.63 -11.89
N ALA A 204 26.04 12.42 -12.21
CA ALA A 204 27.43 12.01 -12.13
C ALA A 204 27.90 11.64 -10.70
N HIS A 205 27.21 12.14 -9.66
CA HIS A 205 27.57 11.92 -8.26
C HIS A 205 26.72 10.86 -7.57
N ILE A 206 25.80 10.21 -8.30
CA ILE A 206 24.76 9.36 -7.70
C ILE A 206 24.95 7.92 -8.16
N PRO A 207 25.07 6.94 -7.23
CA PRO A 207 25.45 5.58 -7.58
C PRO A 207 24.32 4.79 -8.27
N ARG A 208 23.05 5.07 -7.94
CA ARG A 208 21.90 4.39 -8.51
C ARG A 208 21.08 5.34 -9.37
N LEU A 209 21.02 5.09 -10.68
CA LEU A 209 20.34 5.94 -11.65
C LEU A 209 19.13 5.19 -12.23
N VAL A 210 17.94 5.68 -11.91
CA VAL A 210 16.66 5.10 -12.33
C VAL A 210 16.02 5.99 -13.38
N ALA A 211 15.83 5.45 -14.59
CA ALA A 211 15.23 6.15 -15.71
C ALA A 211 13.72 5.85 -15.79
N LEU A 212 12.87 6.88 -15.85
CA LEU A 212 11.42 6.74 -16.05
C LEU A 212 11.04 7.21 -17.45
N VAL A 213 10.64 6.30 -18.33
CA VAL A 213 10.46 6.58 -19.75
C VAL A 213 9.20 5.89 -20.27
N ASP A 214 8.16 6.66 -20.59
CA ASP A 214 6.97 6.13 -21.25
C ASP A 214 7.25 5.75 -22.72
N ALA A 215 6.46 4.83 -23.26
CA ALA A 215 6.66 4.21 -24.57
C ALA A 215 6.74 5.24 -25.71
N SER A 216 6.07 6.40 -25.57
CA SER A 216 6.10 7.46 -26.59
C SER A 216 7.49 8.10 -26.77
N LYS A 217 8.38 7.94 -25.78
CA LYS A 217 9.76 8.47 -25.79
C LYS A 217 10.79 7.47 -26.27
N ILE A 218 10.42 6.19 -26.45
CA ILE A 218 11.33 5.14 -26.89
C ILE A 218 11.64 5.31 -28.39
N GLY A 219 12.92 5.29 -28.74
CA GLY A 219 13.42 5.56 -30.09
C GLY A 219 13.51 7.05 -30.44
N ALA A 220 12.96 7.95 -29.61
CA ALA A 220 13.09 9.39 -29.80
C ALA A 220 14.46 9.89 -29.31
N VAL A 221 15.02 10.87 -30.04
CA VAL A 221 16.34 11.46 -29.74
C VAL A 221 16.21 12.98 -29.69
N GLY A 222 16.47 13.54 -28.51
CA GLY A 222 16.61 14.98 -28.27
C GLY A 222 17.95 15.53 -28.76
N ALA A 223 18.15 16.84 -28.63
CA ALA A 223 19.33 17.52 -29.14
C ALA A 223 20.61 17.19 -28.35
N VAL A 224 20.49 16.88 -27.06
CA VAL A 224 21.64 16.72 -26.16
C VAL A 224 21.46 15.48 -25.29
N PRO A 225 22.33 14.45 -25.39
CA PRO A 225 22.31 13.33 -24.45
C PRO A 225 22.77 13.79 -23.06
N PHE A 226 22.25 13.21 -21.98
CA PHE A 226 22.71 13.54 -20.62
C PHE A 226 23.00 12.33 -19.73
N LEU A 227 22.42 11.17 -20.03
CA LEU A 227 22.67 9.92 -19.30
C LEU A 227 22.82 8.77 -20.29
N ALA A 228 23.99 8.12 -20.32
CA ALA A 228 24.23 7.00 -21.22
C ALA A 228 23.54 5.72 -20.73
N ASN A 229 23.26 4.80 -21.66
CA ASN A 229 22.53 3.57 -21.40
C ASN A 229 23.21 2.66 -20.36
N ASP A 230 24.55 2.56 -20.41
CA ASP A 230 25.37 1.75 -19.51
C ASP A 230 25.46 2.32 -18.08
N GLN A 231 25.05 3.57 -17.88
CA GLN A 231 24.96 4.20 -16.57
C GLN A 231 23.60 3.97 -15.89
N ILE A 232 22.58 3.54 -16.64
CA ILE A 232 21.23 3.33 -16.11
C ILE A 232 21.20 2.06 -15.29
N SER A 233 20.99 2.19 -13.98
CA SER A 233 20.84 1.04 -13.08
C SER A 233 19.52 0.31 -13.30
N HIS A 234 18.45 1.04 -13.65
CA HIS A 234 17.14 0.48 -13.92
C HIS A 234 16.30 1.43 -14.78
N LEU A 235 15.58 0.91 -15.78
CA LEU A 235 14.64 1.66 -16.59
C LEU A 235 13.21 1.18 -16.33
N PHE A 236 12.30 2.10 -16.02
CA PHE A 236 10.86 1.83 -15.96
C PHE A 236 10.17 2.41 -17.19
N THR A 237 9.32 1.60 -17.82
CA THR A 237 8.49 1.99 -18.95
C THR A 237 7.08 1.44 -18.82
N ASP A 238 6.14 1.84 -19.67
CA ASP A 238 4.78 1.30 -19.67
C ASP A 238 4.60 0.17 -20.69
N SER A 239 3.47 -0.52 -20.62
CA SER A 239 3.16 -1.68 -21.47
C SER A 239 2.97 -1.37 -22.97
N GLY A 240 3.07 -0.11 -23.40
CA GLY A 240 3.03 0.29 -24.81
C GLY A 240 4.33 0.05 -25.58
N VAL A 241 5.39 -0.45 -24.95
CA VAL A 241 6.66 -0.75 -25.63
C VAL A 241 6.59 -2.02 -26.48
N GLU A 242 7.27 -1.99 -27.63
CA GLU A 242 7.38 -3.14 -28.53
C GLU A 242 8.21 -4.27 -27.91
N PRO A 243 7.87 -5.56 -28.15
CA PRO A 243 8.67 -6.69 -27.65
C PRO A 243 10.14 -6.64 -28.09
N GLU A 244 10.43 -6.09 -29.27
CA GLU A 244 11.80 -5.91 -29.75
C GLU A 244 12.62 -5.02 -28.81
N PHE A 245 12.02 -3.97 -28.25
CA PHE A 245 12.69 -3.08 -27.30
C PHE A 245 13.12 -3.81 -26.03
N ILE A 246 12.25 -4.70 -25.52
CA ILE A 246 12.54 -5.53 -24.34
C ILE A 246 13.77 -6.42 -24.61
N GLU A 247 13.81 -7.07 -25.78
CA GLU A 247 14.97 -7.90 -26.17
C GLU A 247 16.24 -7.07 -26.36
N GLN A 248 16.14 -5.87 -26.95
CA GLN A 248 17.28 -4.97 -27.09
C GLN A 248 17.83 -4.54 -25.72
N MET A 249 16.97 -4.19 -24.77
CA MET A 249 17.38 -3.86 -23.39
C MET A 249 18.04 -5.05 -22.68
N ARG A 250 17.51 -6.26 -22.89
CA ARG A 250 18.10 -7.50 -22.38
C ARG A 250 19.50 -7.74 -22.94
N GLN A 251 19.67 -7.60 -24.26
CA GLN A 251 20.98 -7.73 -24.93
C GLN A 251 21.97 -6.65 -24.49
N ALA A 252 21.48 -5.41 -24.32
CA ALA A 252 22.26 -4.28 -23.87
C ALA A 252 22.57 -4.30 -22.37
N ARG A 253 22.09 -5.32 -21.65
CA ARG A 253 22.38 -5.51 -20.23
C ARG A 253 21.95 -4.30 -19.40
N VAL A 254 20.70 -3.86 -19.59
CA VAL A 254 20.06 -2.85 -18.73
C VAL A 254 18.82 -3.44 -18.07
N ASN A 255 18.71 -3.26 -16.75
CA ASN A 255 17.53 -3.73 -16.02
C ASN A 255 16.31 -2.93 -16.48
N LEU A 256 15.23 -3.64 -16.81
CA LEU A 256 14.00 -3.06 -17.35
C LEU A 256 12.80 -3.51 -16.52
N THR A 257 11.91 -2.59 -16.17
CA THR A 257 10.58 -2.91 -15.66
C THR A 257 9.50 -2.32 -16.56
N VAL A 258 8.62 -3.18 -17.07
CA VAL A 258 7.44 -2.80 -17.86
C VAL A 258 6.21 -2.76 -16.96
N CYS A 259 5.62 -1.57 -16.87
CA CYS A 259 4.53 -1.18 -15.99
C CYS A 259 3.19 -1.23 -16.73
N GLY A 260 2.48 -2.34 -16.62
CA GLY A 260 1.09 -2.45 -17.06
C GLY A 260 0.11 -2.01 -15.98
N GLU A 261 -1.16 -1.95 -16.34
CA GLU A 261 -2.26 -1.58 -15.44
C GLU A 261 -2.28 -2.49 -14.19
N ASN A 262 -2.20 -3.79 -14.45
CA ASN A 262 -2.31 -4.89 -13.48
C ASN A 262 -1.14 -5.88 -13.62
N THR A 263 0.00 -5.44 -14.15
CA THR A 263 1.17 -6.31 -14.39
C THR A 263 2.46 -5.53 -14.21
N VAL A 264 3.47 -6.18 -13.65
CA VAL A 264 4.85 -5.71 -13.68
C VAL A 264 5.75 -6.79 -14.25
N ARG A 265 6.54 -6.43 -15.25
CA ARG A 265 7.52 -7.35 -15.84
C ARG A 265 8.90 -6.81 -15.57
N SER A 266 9.68 -7.48 -14.74
CA SER A 266 11.06 -7.08 -14.45
C SER A 266 12.05 -8.01 -15.15
N PHE A 267 13.01 -7.42 -15.85
CA PHE A 267 14.06 -8.11 -16.57
C PHE A 267 15.40 -7.65 -16.00
N ARG A 268 16.17 -8.56 -15.37
CA ARG A 268 17.55 -8.29 -14.95
C ARG A 268 18.61 -8.82 -15.90
N VAL A 269 19.77 -8.22 -15.78
CA VAL A 269 20.98 -8.44 -16.59
C VAL A 269 21.74 -9.71 -16.22
N ASP A 270 21.61 -10.16 -14.97
CA ASP A 270 22.47 -11.21 -14.41
C ASP A 270 21.82 -12.61 -14.51
N GLY A 271 22.22 -13.35 -15.55
CA GLY A 271 22.18 -14.81 -15.61
C GLY A 271 21.24 -15.41 -16.66
N ASP A 272 21.55 -16.64 -17.10
CA ASP A 272 20.64 -17.56 -17.81
C ASP A 272 19.51 -18.08 -16.87
N THR A 273 19.14 -17.28 -15.88
CA THR A 273 18.16 -17.66 -14.87
C THR A 273 16.78 -17.72 -15.55
N PRO A 274 16.05 -18.85 -15.45
CA PRO A 274 14.72 -18.94 -16.02
C PRO A 274 13.82 -17.81 -15.51
N THR A 275 13.12 -17.16 -16.44
CA THR A 275 12.09 -16.19 -16.11
C THR A 275 10.79 -16.92 -15.81
N PHE A 276 10.13 -16.55 -14.72
CA PHE A 276 8.82 -17.11 -14.34
C PHE A 276 7.74 -16.03 -14.37
N THR A 277 6.52 -16.40 -14.72
CA THR A 277 5.33 -15.56 -14.62
C THR A 277 4.53 -16.00 -13.39
N ILE A 278 4.45 -15.14 -12.38
CA ILE A 278 3.70 -15.41 -11.15
C ILE A 278 2.44 -14.54 -11.14
N GLY A 279 1.28 -15.15 -10.95
CA GLY A 279 0.04 -14.43 -10.71
C GLY A 279 -0.15 -14.18 -9.22
N PHE A 280 -0.37 -12.94 -8.81
CA PHE A 280 -0.81 -12.58 -7.46
C PHE A 280 -2.23 -12.04 -7.50
N ALA A 281 -3.17 -12.80 -6.95
CA ALA A 281 -4.54 -12.38 -6.74
C ALA A 281 -4.65 -11.80 -5.32
N ASN A 282 -4.55 -10.48 -5.22
CA ASN A 282 -4.62 -9.74 -3.98
C ASN A 282 -6.05 -9.72 -3.45
N GLU A 283 -6.23 -9.78 -2.12
CA GLU A 283 -7.54 -9.76 -1.50
C GLU A 283 -8.31 -8.45 -1.80
N SER A 284 -7.63 -7.32 -1.63
CA SER A 284 -8.20 -5.99 -1.89
C SER A 284 -7.14 -4.89 -1.99
N GLU A 285 -7.29 -3.95 -2.92
CA GLU A 285 -6.55 -2.67 -2.91
C GLU A 285 -7.10 -1.64 -1.90
N THR A 286 -8.19 -1.98 -1.19
CA THR A 286 -8.80 -1.08 -0.19
C THR A 286 -8.47 -1.46 1.25
N LEU A 287 -7.90 -2.64 1.47
CA LEU A 287 -7.48 -3.09 2.80
C LEU A 287 -6.00 -2.77 3.00
N PRO A 288 -5.63 -1.96 4.02
CA PRO A 288 -4.23 -1.61 4.28
C PRO A 288 -3.30 -2.82 4.39
N PHE A 289 -3.72 -3.88 5.10
CA PHE A 289 -2.95 -5.10 5.26
C PHE A 289 -2.64 -5.76 3.91
N ALA A 290 -3.65 -5.92 3.05
CA ALA A 290 -3.49 -6.52 1.73
C ALA A 290 -2.64 -5.64 0.78
N VAL A 291 -2.74 -4.32 0.92
CA VAL A 291 -1.87 -3.37 0.20
C VAL A 291 -0.40 -3.53 0.63
N ASP A 292 -0.12 -3.68 1.92
CA ASP A 292 1.25 -3.88 2.42
C ASP A 292 1.81 -5.24 1.94
N VAL A 293 0.99 -6.31 1.93
CA VAL A 293 1.35 -7.61 1.31
C VAL A 293 1.66 -7.44 -0.17
N ARG A 294 0.82 -6.77 -0.96
CA ARG A 294 1.07 -6.50 -2.38
C ARG A 294 2.41 -5.79 -2.58
N ARG A 295 2.62 -4.65 -1.92
CA ARG A 295 3.85 -3.84 -2.07
C ARG A 295 5.10 -4.64 -1.74
N SER A 296 5.04 -5.44 -0.68
CA SER A 296 6.17 -6.29 -0.31
C SER A 296 6.48 -7.32 -1.40
N LEU A 297 5.46 -7.92 -2.03
CA LEU A 297 5.62 -8.90 -3.10
C LEU A 297 6.14 -8.27 -4.40
N GLU A 298 5.66 -7.07 -4.72
CA GLU A 298 6.15 -6.26 -5.84
C GLU A 298 7.64 -5.95 -5.72
N ARG A 299 8.06 -5.49 -4.53
CA ARG A 299 9.48 -5.27 -4.20
C ARG A 299 10.28 -6.56 -4.36
N ALA A 300 9.79 -7.66 -3.79
CA ALA A 300 10.44 -8.97 -3.89
C ALA A 300 10.55 -9.49 -5.34
N ALA A 301 9.56 -9.21 -6.21
CA ALA A 301 9.62 -9.55 -7.63
C ALA A 301 10.67 -8.73 -8.40
N VAL A 302 10.75 -7.42 -8.13
CA VAL A 302 11.80 -6.55 -8.67
C VAL A 302 13.18 -6.99 -8.19
N ASP A 303 13.29 -7.42 -6.94
CA ASP A 303 14.52 -7.90 -6.32
C ASP A 303 14.97 -9.27 -6.84
N ALA A 304 14.01 -10.17 -7.13
CA ALA A 304 14.28 -11.44 -7.78
C ALA A 304 14.82 -11.24 -9.21
N GLY A 305 14.23 -10.30 -9.96
CA GLY A 305 14.73 -9.87 -11.27
C GLY A 305 14.54 -10.86 -12.42
N ASN A 306 13.94 -12.01 -12.15
CA ASN A 306 13.58 -13.05 -13.12
C ASN A 306 12.08 -13.42 -12.99
N VAL A 307 11.25 -12.47 -12.57
CA VAL A 307 9.81 -12.67 -12.33
C VAL A 307 8.98 -11.61 -13.07
N ASP A 308 8.02 -12.07 -13.87
CA ASP A 308 6.88 -11.31 -14.36
C ASP A 308 5.73 -11.50 -13.35
N LEU A 309 5.46 -10.47 -12.54
CA LEU A 309 4.41 -10.51 -11.53
C LEU A 309 3.12 -9.89 -12.10
N VAL A 310 2.10 -10.72 -12.27
CA VAL A 310 0.76 -10.30 -12.70
C VAL A 310 -0.08 -10.06 -11.46
N VAL A 311 -0.41 -8.80 -11.16
CA VAL A 311 -1.16 -8.42 -9.95
C VAL A 311 -2.62 -8.18 -10.29
N ALA A 312 -3.53 -8.84 -9.58
CA ALA A 312 -4.96 -8.65 -9.76
C ALA A 312 -5.64 -8.39 -8.42
N ASP A 313 -6.70 -7.57 -8.43
CA ASP A 313 -7.50 -7.26 -7.25
C ASP A 313 -8.77 -8.12 -7.24
N ASN A 314 -8.94 -8.93 -6.18
CA ASN A 314 -10.13 -9.74 -5.92
C ASN A 314 -11.30 -8.90 -5.39
N GLN A 315 -11.08 -7.64 -4.99
CA GLN A 315 -12.12 -6.70 -4.55
C GLN A 315 -13.01 -7.24 -3.43
N LEU A 316 -12.44 -8.07 -2.53
CA LEU A 316 -13.17 -8.75 -1.45
C LEU A 316 -14.36 -9.60 -1.93
N SER A 317 -14.31 -10.13 -3.16
CA SER A 317 -15.40 -10.89 -3.76
C SER A 317 -14.91 -12.25 -4.28
N GLY A 318 -15.52 -13.33 -3.77
CA GLY A 318 -15.25 -14.69 -4.26
C GLY A 318 -15.62 -14.89 -5.73
N GLU A 319 -16.67 -14.22 -6.22
CA GLU A 319 -17.03 -14.21 -7.64
C GLU A 319 -15.94 -13.53 -8.47
N LYS A 320 -15.43 -12.38 -7.99
CA LYS A 320 -14.36 -11.67 -8.68
C LYS A 320 -13.05 -12.45 -8.67
N ALA A 321 -12.75 -13.12 -7.57
CA ALA A 321 -11.59 -14.00 -7.44
C ALA A 321 -11.63 -15.16 -8.45
N LEU A 322 -12.82 -15.71 -8.74
CA LEU A 322 -12.98 -16.71 -9.80
C LEU A 322 -12.68 -16.15 -11.19
N GLU A 323 -13.15 -14.94 -11.50
CA GLU A 323 -12.80 -14.26 -12.75
C GLU A 323 -11.29 -13.96 -12.85
N VAL A 324 -10.68 -13.56 -11.73
CA VAL A 324 -9.24 -13.33 -11.63
C VAL A 324 -8.48 -14.61 -11.96
N ALA A 325 -8.84 -15.74 -11.34
CA ALA A 325 -8.23 -17.04 -11.63
C ALA A 325 -8.34 -17.42 -13.12
N ASP A 326 -9.51 -17.22 -13.74
CA ASP A 326 -9.68 -17.49 -15.18
C ASP A 326 -8.75 -16.62 -16.05
N ARG A 327 -8.60 -15.34 -15.72
CA ARG A 327 -7.67 -14.44 -16.44
C ARG A 327 -6.22 -14.83 -16.24
N LEU A 328 -5.84 -15.25 -15.03
CA LEU A 328 -4.49 -15.71 -14.72
C LEU A 328 -4.15 -17.00 -15.49
N ILE A 329 -5.07 -17.96 -15.57
CA ILE A 329 -4.92 -19.18 -16.40
C ILE A 329 -4.76 -18.81 -17.88
N GLN A 330 -5.60 -17.90 -18.39
CA GLN A 330 -5.48 -17.42 -19.77
C GLN A 330 -4.13 -16.72 -20.05
N ARG A 331 -3.52 -16.13 -19.02
CA ARG A 331 -2.20 -15.50 -19.11
C ARG A 331 -1.05 -16.51 -19.07
N GLN A 332 -1.35 -17.79 -18.87
CA GLN A 332 -0.37 -18.88 -18.79
C GLN A 332 0.70 -18.61 -17.73
N ILE A 333 0.28 -18.21 -16.53
CA ILE A 333 1.19 -18.08 -15.39
C ILE A 333 1.77 -19.44 -14.99
N ASP A 334 2.96 -19.43 -14.41
CA ASP A 334 3.67 -20.62 -13.93
C ASP A 334 3.30 -20.98 -12.49
N LEU A 335 2.85 -20.01 -11.68
CA LEU A 335 2.41 -20.20 -10.30
C LEU A 335 1.42 -19.11 -9.89
N ALA A 336 0.41 -19.46 -9.10
CA ALA A 336 -0.54 -18.52 -8.50
C ALA A 336 -0.26 -18.33 -7.00
N ILE A 337 -0.24 -17.08 -6.54
CA ILE A 337 -0.33 -16.68 -5.15
C ILE A 337 -1.74 -16.12 -4.97
N GLU A 338 -2.59 -16.85 -4.26
CA GLU A 338 -4.01 -16.54 -4.11
C GLU A 338 -4.31 -16.04 -2.70
N TYR A 339 -4.77 -14.80 -2.59
CA TYR A 339 -5.17 -14.19 -1.32
C TYR A 339 -6.65 -13.81 -1.35
N GLN A 340 -7.45 -14.52 -0.55
CA GLN A 340 -8.88 -14.26 -0.39
C GLN A 340 -9.45 -14.90 0.88
N ILE A 341 -10.65 -14.45 1.28
CA ILE A 341 -11.32 -14.89 2.50
C ILE A 341 -12.51 -15.84 2.30
N ASP A 342 -12.96 -16.08 1.07
CA ASP A 342 -14.11 -16.95 0.79
C ASP A 342 -13.66 -18.41 0.57
N TYR A 343 -13.81 -19.23 1.61
CA TYR A 343 -13.46 -20.66 1.54
C TYR A 343 -14.18 -21.44 0.43
N LYS A 344 -15.40 -21.02 0.03
CA LYS A 344 -16.14 -21.70 -1.05
C LYS A 344 -15.55 -21.35 -2.40
N ALA A 345 -15.23 -20.08 -2.61
CA ALA A 345 -14.53 -19.63 -3.81
C ALA A 345 -13.14 -20.28 -3.90
N GLY A 346 -12.42 -20.41 -2.77
CA GLY A 346 -11.11 -21.06 -2.69
C GLY A 346 -11.09 -22.48 -3.26
N ASN A 347 -12.10 -23.30 -2.95
CA ASN A 347 -12.18 -24.65 -3.52
C ASN A 347 -12.33 -24.65 -5.05
N LEU A 348 -13.14 -23.73 -5.58
CA LEU A 348 -13.36 -23.61 -7.02
C LEU A 348 -12.15 -23.04 -7.75
N ILE A 349 -11.46 -22.07 -7.15
CA ILE A 349 -10.21 -21.50 -7.67
C ILE A 349 -9.12 -22.56 -7.72
N MET A 350 -8.99 -23.37 -6.66
CA MET A 350 -8.02 -24.44 -6.62
C MET A 350 -8.28 -25.52 -7.68
N ASP A 351 -9.54 -25.92 -7.91
CA ASP A 351 -9.91 -26.85 -8.98
C ASP A 351 -9.51 -26.31 -10.37
N LYS A 352 -9.76 -25.02 -10.64
CA LYS A 352 -9.35 -24.36 -11.90
C LYS A 352 -7.82 -24.41 -12.11
N PHE A 353 -7.04 -24.02 -11.11
CA PHE A 353 -5.57 -24.04 -11.22
C PHE A 353 -5.02 -25.47 -11.32
N GLN A 354 -5.62 -26.43 -10.60
CA GLN A 354 -5.22 -27.83 -10.68
C GLN A 354 -5.48 -28.41 -12.07
N GLN A 355 -6.63 -28.12 -12.69
CA GLN A 355 -6.93 -28.53 -14.07
C GLN A 355 -5.96 -27.89 -15.09
N ALA A 356 -5.48 -26.68 -14.81
CA ALA A 356 -4.47 -26.00 -15.60
C ALA A 356 -3.02 -26.46 -15.32
N GLY A 357 -2.81 -27.28 -14.29
CA GLY A 357 -1.47 -27.72 -13.88
C GLY A 357 -0.63 -26.63 -13.21
N ILE A 358 -1.27 -25.59 -12.67
CA ILE A 358 -0.60 -24.43 -12.06
C ILE A 358 -0.53 -24.65 -10.54
N PRO A 359 0.66 -24.66 -9.92
CA PRO A 359 0.80 -24.71 -8.46
C PRO A 359 0.27 -23.42 -7.81
N VAL A 360 -0.26 -23.57 -6.59
CA VAL A 360 -0.88 -22.47 -5.84
C VAL A 360 -0.23 -22.32 -4.47
N ILE A 361 0.08 -21.08 -4.08
CA ILE A 361 0.32 -20.67 -2.70
C ILE A 361 -0.95 -19.95 -2.23
N ALA A 362 -1.59 -20.46 -1.18
CA ALA A 362 -2.78 -19.85 -0.59
C ALA A 362 -2.37 -18.97 0.61
N VAL A 363 -2.73 -17.69 0.58
CA VAL A 363 -2.40 -16.72 1.63
C VAL A 363 -3.56 -16.60 2.62
N ASP A 364 -3.24 -16.77 3.91
CA ASP A 364 -4.12 -16.65 5.09
C ASP A 364 -5.31 -17.62 5.20
N ILE A 365 -5.99 -17.97 4.10
CA ILE A 365 -7.02 -19.01 4.07
C ILE A 365 -6.51 -20.25 3.30
N PRO A 366 -6.42 -21.43 3.94
CA PRO A 366 -5.90 -22.63 3.30
C PRO A 366 -6.85 -23.15 2.22
N MET A 367 -6.24 -23.59 1.12
CA MET A 367 -6.92 -24.25 0.00
C MET A 367 -6.37 -25.66 -0.15
N VAL A 368 -7.25 -26.65 -0.31
CA VAL A 368 -6.86 -28.06 -0.39
C VAL A 368 -6.03 -28.29 -1.65
N GLY A 369 -4.74 -28.64 -1.50
CA GLY A 369 -3.82 -28.87 -2.62
C GLY A 369 -2.90 -27.68 -2.91
N ALA A 370 -3.10 -26.54 -2.27
CA ALA A 370 -2.16 -25.42 -2.26
C ALA A 370 -1.11 -25.57 -1.14
N THR A 371 0.03 -24.89 -1.30
CA THR A 371 0.93 -24.62 -0.17
C THR A 371 0.37 -23.44 0.63
N PHE A 372 0.19 -23.61 1.93
CA PHE A 372 -0.31 -22.53 2.79
C PHE A 372 0.81 -21.54 3.17
N PHE A 373 0.51 -20.25 3.13
CA PHE A 373 1.34 -19.19 3.69
C PHE A 373 0.49 -18.27 4.57
N GLY A 374 0.93 -17.98 5.78
CA GLY A 374 0.23 -16.98 6.60
C GLY A 374 0.57 -17.04 8.09
N VAL A 375 -0.36 -16.53 8.90
CA VAL A 375 -0.21 -16.42 10.35
C VAL A 375 -0.37 -17.79 11.04
N ASP A 376 0.51 -18.08 12.00
CA ASP A 376 0.29 -19.16 12.98
C ASP A 376 -0.66 -18.62 14.05
N ASN A 377 -1.96 -18.73 13.76
CA ASN A 377 -3.02 -18.08 14.53
C ASN A 377 -2.96 -18.43 16.02
N TYR A 378 -2.77 -19.71 16.37
CA TYR A 378 -2.72 -20.13 17.76
C TYR A 378 -1.52 -19.50 18.48
N ARG A 379 -0.32 -19.59 17.88
CA ARG A 379 0.90 -19.01 18.46
C ARG A 379 0.81 -17.49 18.58
N ALA A 380 0.26 -16.81 17.57
CA ALA A 380 0.03 -15.37 17.59
C ALA A 380 -0.87 -14.95 18.76
N GLY A 381 -1.94 -15.72 18.97
CA GLY A 381 -2.83 -15.58 20.10
C GLY A 381 -2.12 -15.80 21.43
N HIS A 382 -1.35 -16.89 21.53
CA HIS A 382 -0.63 -17.27 22.76
C HIS A 382 0.36 -16.21 23.23
N LEU A 383 1.05 -15.55 22.31
CA LEU A 383 1.94 -14.42 22.61
C LEU A 383 1.18 -13.24 23.26
N ALA A 384 0.06 -12.82 22.68
CA ALA A 384 -0.76 -11.73 23.22
C ALA A 384 -1.40 -12.11 24.57
N GLY A 385 -1.94 -13.33 24.68
CA GLY A 385 -2.50 -13.84 25.94
C GLY A 385 -1.49 -13.87 27.07
N SER A 386 -0.26 -14.32 26.78
CA SER A 386 0.84 -14.34 27.74
C SER A 386 1.27 -12.93 28.16
N ALA A 387 1.30 -11.97 27.23
CA ALA A 387 1.61 -10.58 27.55
C ALA A 387 0.52 -9.96 28.45
N LEU A 388 -0.75 -10.18 28.10
CA LEU A 388 -1.91 -9.77 28.89
C LEU A 388 -1.85 -10.33 30.33
N GLY A 389 -1.61 -11.65 30.46
CA GLY A 389 -1.51 -12.31 31.76
C GLY A 389 -0.35 -11.79 32.61
N ASN A 390 0.81 -11.52 32.00
CA ASN A 390 1.94 -10.93 32.69
C ASN A 390 1.63 -9.53 33.21
N TRP A 391 1.00 -8.69 32.39
CA TRP A 391 0.59 -7.35 32.78
C TRP A 391 -0.40 -7.40 33.95
N ILE A 392 -1.43 -8.26 33.87
CA ILE A 392 -2.46 -8.42 34.91
C ILE A 392 -1.85 -8.93 36.22
N ARG A 393 -0.91 -9.88 36.15
CA ARG A 393 -0.19 -10.36 37.33
C ARG A 393 0.58 -9.24 38.02
N GLN A 394 1.25 -8.37 37.25
CA GLN A 394 2.08 -7.29 37.78
C GLN A 394 1.27 -6.09 38.29
N ARG A 395 0.21 -5.69 37.58
CA ARG A 395 -0.55 -4.46 37.86
C ARG A 395 -1.83 -4.68 38.65
N TRP A 396 -2.48 -5.82 38.46
CA TRP A 396 -3.75 -6.18 39.11
C TRP A 396 -3.62 -7.34 40.10
N GLY A 397 -2.40 -7.81 40.37
CA GLY A 397 -2.14 -8.93 41.27
C GLY A 397 -2.76 -10.25 40.81
N GLY A 398 -2.99 -10.40 39.50
CA GLY A 398 -3.63 -11.59 38.91
C GLY A 398 -5.16 -11.58 38.95
N ARG A 399 -5.80 -10.52 39.46
CA ARG A 399 -7.26 -10.45 39.61
C ARG A 399 -7.94 -9.94 38.34
N ILE A 400 -8.88 -10.74 37.81
CA ILE A 400 -9.80 -10.36 36.73
C ILE A 400 -11.24 -10.54 37.22
N ASP A 401 -12.06 -9.50 37.08
CA ASP A 401 -13.48 -9.56 37.39
C ASP A 401 -14.32 -9.90 36.15
N ASN A 402 -13.93 -9.41 34.97
CA ASN A 402 -14.55 -9.73 33.68
C ASN A 402 -13.50 -9.93 32.59
N LEU A 403 -13.74 -10.87 31.69
CA LEU A 403 -12.99 -11.08 30.46
C LEU A 403 -13.94 -10.86 29.27
N LEU A 404 -13.65 -9.86 28.45
CA LEU A 404 -14.35 -9.64 27.19
C LEU A 404 -13.57 -10.32 26.06
N VAL A 405 -14.26 -11.16 25.29
CA VAL A 405 -13.72 -11.84 24.11
C VAL A 405 -14.37 -11.24 22.88
N LEU A 406 -13.61 -10.44 22.12
CA LEU A 406 -14.10 -9.84 20.88
C LEU A 406 -13.73 -10.75 19.71
N GLU A 407 -14.73 -11.41 19.15
CA GLU A 407 -14.56 -12.40 18.08
C GLU A 407 -15.35 -12.01 16.82
N GLU A 408 -14.99 -12.63 15.70
CA GLU A 408 -15.74 -12.59 14.44
C GLU A 408 -16.16 -14.02 14.08
N PRO A 409 -17.37 -14.45 14.49
CA PRO A 409 -17.82 -15.83 14.30
C PRO A 409 -17.86 -16.26 12.82
N ARG A 410 -18.01 -15.30 11.89
CA ARG A 410 -18.13 -15.59 10.46
C ARG A 410 -16.78 -15.87 9.80
N ALA A 411 -15.67 -15.48 10.43
CA ALA A 411 -14.34 -15.64 9.86
C ALA A 411 -13.75 -17.06 10.05
N GLY A 412 -14.53 -17.98 10.62
CA GLY A 412 -14.21 -19.41 10.63
C GLY A 412 -13.22 -19.83 11.71
N TRP A 413 -12.62 -21.01 11.52
CA TRP A 413 -11.85 -21.71 12.57
C TRP A 413 -10.45 -21.11 12.81
N LEU A 414 -9.87 -20.42 11.82
CA LEU A 414 -8.52 -19.85 11.94
C LEU A 414 -8.46 -18.68 12.93
N PRO A 415 -9.32 -17.64 12.83
CA PRO A 415 -9.40 -16.61 13.86
C PRO A 415 -9.83 -17.15 15.22
N HIS A 416 -10.65 -18.20 15.25
CA HIS A 416 -11.01 -18.84 16.53
C HIS A 416 -9.78 -19.46 17.23
N ALA A 417 -8.86 -20.09 16.48
CA ALA A 417 -7.60 -20.59 17.04
C ALA A 417 -6.75 -19.47 17.65
N ARG A 418 -6.83 -18.25 17.09
CA ARG A 418 -6.15 -17.05 17.62
C ARG A 418 -6.75 -16.59 18.94
N ILE A 419 -8.07 -16.58 19.07
CA ILE A 419 -8.74 -16.31 20.35
C ILE A 419 -8.38 -17.39 21.37
N GLN A 420 -8.43 -18.67 20.97
CA GLN A 420 -8.06 -19.78 21.85
C GLN A 420 -6.63 -19.62 22.38
N GLY A 421 -5.66 -19.30 21.53
CA GLY A 421 -4.29 -19.04 21.96
C GLY A 421 -4.20 -17.92 23.00
N GLN A 422 -4.95 -16.83 22.83
CA GLN A 422 -5.00 -15.74 23.81
C GLN A 422 -5.55 -16.20 25.17
N LEU A 423 -6.63 -16.99 25.15
CA LEU A 423 -7.22 -17.55 26.36
C LEU A 423 -6.22 -18.49 27.07
N ASP A 424 -5.58 -19.40 26.33
CA ASP A 424 -4.62 -20.34 26.88
C ASP A 424 -3.42 -19.63 27.51
N GLY A 425 -2.84 -18.62 26.82
CA GLY A 425 -1.69 -17.87 27.34
C GLY A 425 -2.01 -17.03 28.56
N LEU A 426 -3.22 -16.49 28.60
CA LEU A 426 -3.72 -15.78 29.77
C LEU A 426 -3.90 -16.74 30.96
N GLN A 427 -4.55 -17.88 30.73
CA GLN A 427 -4.89 -18.86 31.77
C GLN A 427 -3.67 -19.65 32.25
N GLU A 428 -2.62 -19.83 31.44
CA GLU A 428 -1.35 -20.42 31.87
C GLU A 428 -0.70 -19.61 33.01
N LEU A 429 -0.86 -18.27 32.98
CA LEU A 429 -0.27 -17.38 33.97
C LEU A 429 -1.18 -17.09 35.16
N LEU A 430 -2.50 -17.08 34.96
CA LEU A 430 -3.47 -16.65 35.97
C LEU A 430 -4.34 -17.79 36.52
N GLY A 431 -4.28 -18.97 35.93
CA GLY A 431 -5.20 -20.07 36.17
C GLY A 431 -6.50 -19.95 35.39
N GLU A 432 -7.37 -20.94 35.56
CA GLU A 432 -8.67 -21.01 34.88
C GLU A 432 -9.54 -19.80 35.23
N ILE A 433 -10.07 -19.14 34.20
CA ILE A 433 -11.03 -18.03 34.36
C ILE A 433 -12.44 -18.64 34.36
N PRO A 434 -13.24 -18.46 35.42
CA PRO A 434 -14.59 -19.02 35.48
C PRO A 434 -15.44 -18.55 34.31
N ALA A 435 -16.17 -19.48 33.67
CA ALA A 435 -17.00 -19.18 32.50
C ALA A 435 -17.99 -18.01 32.73
N GLY A 436 -18.51 -17.85 33.95
CA GLY A 436 -19.41 -16.74 34.31
C GLY A 436 -18.76 -15.35 34.29
N ARG A 437 -17.43 -15.25 34.15
CA ARG A 437 -16.69 -13.98 33.96
C ARG A 437 -16.36 -13.70 32.50
N ILE A 438 -16.56 -14.66 31.60
CA ILE A 438 -16.22 -14.55 30.19
C ILE A 438 -17.47 -14.10 29.42
N GLN A 439 -17.34 -13.02 28.66
CA GLN A 439 -18.42 -12.50 27.82
C GLN A 439 -17.90 -12.33 26.40
N THR A 440 -18.56 -13.01 25.47
CA THR A 440 -18.20 -12.97 24.05
C THR A 440 -19.01 -11.91 23.31
N ILE A 441 -18.35 -11.18 22.41
CA ILE A 441 -18.91 -10.06 21.64
C ILE A 441 -18.58 -10.29 20.16
N ASP A 442 -19.61 -10.35 19.31
CA ASP A 442 -19.46 -10.26 17.86
C ASP A 442 -19.09 -8.81 17.50
N CYS A 443 -17.88 -8.64 16.98
CA CYS A 443 -17.27 -7.35 16.75
C CYS A 443 -17.37 -6.87 15.28
N GLY A 444 -17.91 -7.69 14.38
CA GLY A 444 -18.20 -7.35 12.98
C GLY A 444 -17.00 -6.85 12.17
N ASN A 445 -15.77 -7.14 12.61
CA ASN A 445 -14.51 -6.68 12.02
C ASN A 445 -14.41 -5.15 11.80
N THR A 446 -14.98 -4.35 12.71
CA THR A 446 -14.82 -2.88 12.66
C THR A 446 -14.71 -2.29 14.06
N SER A 447 -13.93 -1.22 14.21
CA SER A 447 -13.86 -0.45 15.47
C SER A 447 -15.25 0.01 15.95
N ALA A 448 -16.14 0.39 15.04
CA ALA A 448 -17.47 0.91 15.39
C ALA A 448 -18.40 -0.15 16.02
N ILE A 449 -18.47 -1.35 15.43
CA ILE A 449 -19.29 -2.45 15.95
C ILE A 449 -18.68 -2.96 17.26
N SER A 450 -17.36 -3.10 17.30
CA SER A 450 -16.60 -3.47 18.51
C SER A 450 -16.92 -2.52 19.68
N ALA A 451 -16.84 -1.21 19.45
CA ALA A 451 -17.15 -0.21 20.47
C ALA A 451 -18.61 -0.30 20.94
N ALA A 452 -19.56 -0.51 20.01
CA ALA A 452 -20.97 -0.66 20.36
C ALA A 452 -21.23 -1.88 21.25
N GLY A 453 -20.65 -3.03 20.91
CA GLY A 453 -20.76 -4.25 21.70
C GLY A 453 -20.16 -4.10 23.10
N VAL A 454 -18.97 -3.47 23.20
CA VAL A 454 -18.33 -3.22 24.51
C VAL A 454 -19.17 -2.26 25.35
N ARG A 455 -19.71 -1.17 24.78
CA ARG A 455 -20.61 -0.26 25.50
C ARG A 455 -21.84 -0.96 26.05
N GLU A 456 -22.45 -1.87 25.29
CA GLU A 456 -23.60 -2.65 25.74
C GLU A 456 -23.25 -3.51 26.97
N ARG A 457 -22.10 -4.19 26.94
CA ARG A 457 -21.65 -5.04 28.07
C ARG A 457 -21.26 -4.22 29.29
N LEU A 458 -20.70 -3.03 29.08
CA LEU A 458 -20.31 -2.13 30.17
C LEU A 458 -21.46 -1.70 31.07
N VAL A 459 -22.70 -1.63 30.57
CA VAL A 459 -23.90 -1.28 31.36
C VAL A 459 -24.09 -2.25 32.55
N GLY A 460 -23.74 -3.53 32.36
CA GLY A 460 -23.88 -4.57 33.38
C GLY A 460 -22.67 -4.77 34.29
N ILE A 461 -21.54 -4.11 34.00
CA ILE A 461 -20.28 -4.30 34.73
C ILE A 461 -20.09 -3.15 35.74
N PRO A 462 -19.97 -3.40 37.05
CA PRO A 462 -19.75 -2.33 38.03
C PRO A 462 -18.43 -1.57 37.79
N ALA A 463 -18.40 -0.27 38.12
CA ALA A 463 -17.20 0.56 38.07
C ALA A 463 -16.09 0.03 38.99
N GLY A 464 -14.82 0.12 38.57
CA GLY A 464 -13.66 -0.38 39.33
C GLY A 464 -13.44 -1.90 39.24
N HIS A 465 -14.27 -2.61 38.48
CA HIS A 465 -13.98 -3.99 38.11
C HIS A 465 -12.79 -4.03 37.15
N HIS A 466 -11.92 -5.03 37.32
CA HIS A 466 -10.84 -5.31 36.39
C HIS A 466 -11.36 -6.05 35.16
N ILE A 467 -11.27 -5.41 34.00
CA ILE A 467 -11.80 -5.90 32.72
C ILE A 467 -10.63 -6.21 31.77
N ALA A 468 -10.35 -7.50 31.56
CA ALA A 468 -9.40 -7.93 30.55
C ALA A 468 -10.10 -8.08 29.20
N VAL A 469 -9.42 -7.76 28.10
CA VAL A 469 -9.96 -7.87 26.75
C VAL A 469 -8.98 -8.61 25.85
N VAL A 470 -9.47 -9.67 25.21
CA VAL A 470 -8.79 -10.38 24.11
C VAL A 470 -9.57 -10.15 22.83
N CYS A 471 -8.86 -9.91 21.74
CA CYS A 471 -9.46 -9.44 20.48
C CYS A 471 -8.96 -10.28 19.31
N PHE A 472 -9.79 -10.50 18.31
CA PHE A 472 -9.32 -11.22 17.12
C PHE A 472 -8.40 -10.36 16.23
N ASN A 473 -8.52 -9.02 16.25
CA ASN A 473 -7.64 -8.07 15.52
C ASN A 473 -7.54 -6.69 16.21
N ASP A 474 -6.74 -5.79 15.64
CA ASP A 474 -6.52 -4.43 16.16
C ASP A 474 -7.71 -3.47 15.99
N GLU A 475 -8.55 -3.64 14.97
CA GLU A 475 -9.83 -2.93 14.85
C GLU A 475 -10.73 -3.19 16.07
N ALA A 476 -10.83 -4.46 16.49
CA ALA A 476 -11.57 -4.84 17.68
C ALA A 476 -10.96 -4.27 18.97
N ALA A 477 -9.63 -4.33 19.09
CA ALA A 477 -8.91 -3.76 20.23
C ALA A 477 -9.10 -2.25 20.34
N PHE A 478 -8.97 -1.53 19.22
CA PHE A 478 -9.16 -0.09 19.15
C PHE A 478 -10.59 0.31 19.49
N GLY A 479 -11.59 -0.40 18.93
CA GLY A 479 -13.00 -0.17 19.29
C GLY A 479 -13.29 -0.38 20.77
N ALA A 480 -12.73 -1.41 21.39
CA ALA A 480 -12.85 -1.65 22.84
C ALA A 480 -12.24 -0.51 23.67
N LEU A 481 -11.05 -0.02 23.27
CA LEU A 481 -10.38 1.11 23.93
C LEU A 481 -11.23 2.39 23.85
N GLN A 482 -11.78 2.69 22.67
CA GLN A 482 -12.63 3.88 22.50
C GLN A 482 -13.90 3.80 23.35
N ALA A 483 -14.56 2.64 23.41
CA ALA A 483 -15.72 2.44 24.28
C ALA A 483 -15.39 2.65 25.76
N ALA A 484 -14.22 2.18 26.21
CA ALA A 484 -13.77 2.38 27.57
C ALA A 484 -13.49 3.88 27.87
N ARG A 485 -12.89 4.60 26.93
CA ARG A 485 -12.63 6.05 27.02
C ARG A 485 -13.90 6.87 27.10
N GLU A 486 -14.84 6.63 26.18
CA GLU A 486 -16.14 7.30 26.14
C GLU A 486 -16.93 7.09 27.44
N ALA A 487 -16.79 5.93 28.06
CA ALA A 487 -17.42 5.62 29.34
C ALA A 487 -16.69 6.23 30.56
N GLY A 488 -15.50 6.84 30.36
CA GLY A 488 -14.64 7.31 31.45
C GLY A 488 -14.07 6.16 32.30
N ARG A 489 -13.93 4.97 31.69
CA ARG A 489 -13.55 3.71 32.35
C ARG A 489 -12.29 3.08 31.80
N GLU A 490 -11.50 3.80 31.01
CA GLU A 490 -10.25 3.27 30.44
C GLU A 490 -9.38 2.60 31.53
N ALA A 491 -9.24 3.20 32.72
CA ALA A 491 -8.44 2.64 33.82
C ALA A 491 -8.89 1.24 34.32
N ASP A 492 -10.14 0.85 34.06
CA ASP A 492 -10.68 -0.48 34.40
C ASP A 492 -10.23 -1.56 33.39
N PHE A 493 -9.67 -1.17 32.25
CA PHE A 493 -9.37 -2.06 31.13
C PHE A 493 -7.89 -2.42 31.01
N VAL A 494 -7.65 -3.57 30.38
CA VAL A 494 -6.39 -3.93 29.73
C VAL A 494 -6.69 -4.77 28.50
N ILE A 495 -6.11 -4.38 27.37
CA ILE A 495 -6.46 -4.84 26.03
C ILE A 495 -5.18 -5.25 25.31
N VAL A 496 -5.21 -6.39 24.64
CA VAL A 496 -4.17 -6.79 23.67
C VAL A 496 -4.75 -6.90 22.27
N GLY A 497 -3.95 -6.48 21.30
CA GLY A 497 -4.27 -6.49 19.88
C GLY A 497 -3.69 -7.70 19.12
N GLN A 498 -4.03 -7.75 17.83
CA GLN A 498 -3.56 -8.75 16.87
C GLN A 498 -3.42 -8.08 15.49
N GLY A 499 -2.21 -8.04 14.94
CA GLY A 499 -1.85 -7.41 13.66
C GLY A 499 -0.65 -6.47 13.76
N ALA A 500 -0.63 -5.66 14.82
CA ALA A 500 0.16 -4.44 14.98
C ALA A 500 -0.08 -3.44 13.83
N ASP A 501 -1.34 -3.23 13.47
CA ASP A 501 -1.78 -2.33 12.42
C ASP A 501 -1.44 -0.87 12.76
N ARG A 502 -1.16 -0.04 11.74
CA ARG A 502 -0.88 1.40 11.90
C ARG A 502 -1.90 2.13 12.77
N LEU A 503 -3.15 1.66 12.77
CA LEU A 503 -4.26 2.16 13.60
C LEU A 503 -3.92 2.25 15.10
N VAL A 504 -3.12 1.31 15.62
CA VAL A 504 -2.86 1.18 17.06
C VAL A 504 -1.45 1.58 17.46
N TRP A 505 -0.60 2.04 16.53
CA TRP A 505 0.79 2.36 16.82
C TRP A 505 0.95 3.45 17.88
N ASP A 506 0.18 4.53 17.77
CA ASP A 506 0.21 5.62 18.76
C ASP A 506 -0.25 5.15 20.14
N GLU A 507 -1.21 4.23 20.18
CA GLU A 507 -1.69 3.63 21.43
C GLU A 507 -0.62 2.73 22.05
N ILE A 508 0.04 1.89 21.26
CA ILE A 508 1.11 1.01 21.73
C ILE A 508 2.31 1.83 22.21
N ARG A 509 2.66 2.93 21.52
CA ARG A 509 3.75 3.84 21.94
C ARG A 509 3.42 4.59 23.24
N ASN A 510 2.15 4.81 23.54
CA ASN A 510 1.72 5.50 24.75
C ASN A 510 1.76 4.54 25.97
N PRO A 511 2.71 4.69 26.91
CA PRO A 511 2.83 3.79 28.07
C PRO A 511 1.63 3.86 29.04
N ASP A 512 0.80 4.91 28.95
CA ASP A 512 -0.39 5.07 29.77
C ASP A 512 -1.64 4.44 29.15
N SER A 513 -1.60 4.11 27.85
CA SER A 513 -2.70 3.45 27.14
C SER A 513 -3.02 2.08 27.74
N ARG A 514 -4.28 1.68 27.60
CA ARG A 514 -4.76 0.37 28.05
C ARG A 514 -4.80 -0.67 26.94
N LEU A 515 -4.52 -0.26 25.71
CA LEU A 515 -4.07 -1.17 24.66
C LEU A 515 -2.56 -1.33 24.82
N ILE A 516 -2.15 -2.37 25.53
CA ILE A 516 -0.78 -2.50 26.04
C ILE A 516 0.22 -3.03 25.01
N GLY A 517 -0.28 -3.50 23.87
CA GLY A 517 0.51 -4.08 22.79
C GLY A 517 -0.34 -4.91 21.84
N SER A 518 0.28 -5.37 20.76
CA SER A 518 -0.34 -6.20 19.72
C SER A 518 0.65 -7.23 19.18
N THR A 519 0.18 -8.41 18.80
CA THR A 519 1.03 -9.37 18.09
C THR A 519 1.20 -8.96 16.62
N ALA A 520 2.41 -8.59 16.23
CA ALA A 520 2.77 -8.18 14.87
C ALA A 520 2.87 -9.36 13.90
N TYR A 521 2.33 -9.19 12.69
CA TYR A 521 2.44 -10.15 11.58
C TYR A 521 3.42 -9.72 10.49
N MET A 522 3.72 -8.42 10.40
CA MET A 522 4.64 -7.82 9.43
C MET A 522 4.24 -8.07 7.97
N PRO A 523 3.02 -7.67 7.53
CA PRO A 523 2.56 -7.81 6.13
C PRO A 523 3.53 -7.18 5.12
N GLU A 524 4.22 -6.11 5.51
CA GLU A 524 5.26 -5.43 4.73
C GLU A 524 6.49 -6.31 4.41
N ARG A 525 6.58 -7.49 5.02
CA ARG A 525 7.65 -8.48 4.81
C ARG A 525 7.15 -9.81 4.21
N TYR A 526 5.86 -9.93 3.90
CA TYR A 526 5.30 -11.16 3.34
C TYR A 526 5.95 -11.53 2.01
N GLY A 527 6.15 -10.53 1.14
CA GLY A 527 6.67 -10.68 -0.20
C GLY A 527 8.03 -11.37 -0.28
N GLU A 528 8.94 -11.10 0.66
CA GLU A 528 10.26 -11.74 0.72
C GLU A 528 10.12 -13.27 0.80
N LYS A 529 9.33 -13.74 1.78
CA LYS A 529 9.13 -15.18 2.01
C LYS A 529 8.22 -15.82 0.97
N LEU A 530 7.18 -15.11 0.50
CA LEU A 530 6.30 -15.58 -0.57
C LEU A 530 7.06 -15.78 -1.87
N MET A 531 7.93 -14.85 -2.23
CA MET A 531 8.74 -14.94 -3.44
C MET A 531 9.79 -16.06 -3.33
N GLU A 532 10.45 -16.19 -2.17
CA GLU A 532 11.36 -17.32 -1.91
C GLU A 532 10.63 -18.66 -2.08
N LEU A 533 9.44 -18.78 -1.49
CA LEU A 533 8.61 -19.98 -1.57
C LEU A 533 8.17 -20.29 -3.02
N ALA A 534 7.69 -19.27 -3.73
CA ALA A 534 7.26 -19.40 -5.12
C ALA A 534 8.40 -19.88 -6.03
N LEU A 535 9.58 -19.27 -5.90
CA LEU A 535 10.75 -19.65 -6.70
C LEU A 535 11.24 -21.08 -6.38
N LYS A 536 11.15 -21.53 -5.13
CA LYS A 536 11.45 -22.93 -4.76
C LYS A 536 10.50 -23.90 -5.44
N ILE A 537 9.19 -23.63 -5.39
CA ILE A 537 8.16 -24.45 -6.05
C ILE A 537 8.42 -24.53 -7.55
N LEU A 538 8.67 -23.38 -8.19
CA LEU A 538 8.92 -23.27 -9.63
C LEU A 538 10.20 -23.98 -10.09
N ARG A 539 11.20 -24.13 -9.22
CA ARG A 539 12.42 -24.90 -9.46
C ARG A 539 12.26 -26.40 -9.19
N GLY A 540 11.07 -26.84 -8.77
CA GLY A 540 10.81 -28.24 -8.40
C GLY A 540 11.45 -28.64 -7.06
N GLU A 541 11.82 -27.67 -6.22
CA GLU A 541 12.35 -27.94 -4.89
C GLU A 541 11.22 -28.37 -3.94
N SER A 542 11.54 -29.21 -2.95
CA SER A 542 10.58 -29.60 -1.92
C SER A 542 10.35 -28.45 -0.96
N VAL A 543 9.07 -28.14 -0.70
CA VAL A 543 8.64 -27.11 0.25
C VAL A 543 7.69 -27.72 1.28
N PRO A 544 7.64 -27.21 2.52
CA PRO A 544 6.65 -27.66 3.49
C PRO A 544 5.24 -27.29 3.03
N PRO A 545 4.20 -28.05 3.42
CA PRO A 545 2.82 -27.77 3.02
C PRO A 545 2.24 -26.50 3.65
N ALA A 546 2.88 -25.99 4.71
CA ALA A 546 2.54 -24.74 5.38
C ALA A 546 3.82 -23.99 5.77
N VAL A 547 3.84 -22.70 5.46
CA VAL A 547 4.89 -21.75 5.85
C VAL A 547 4.26 -20.64 6.67
N TYR A 548 4.81 -20.38 7.85
CA TYR A 548 4.28 -19.36 8.76
C TYR A 548 5.15 -18.11 8.80
N THR A 549 4.50 -16.98 9.01
CA THR A 549 5.17 -15.69 9.22
C THR A 549 5.87 -15.66 10.57
N SER A 550 6.74 -14.68 10.76
CA SER A 550 7.35 -14.45 12.06
C SER A 550 6.39 -13.65 12.93
N HIS A 551 6.29 -13.98 14.21
CA HIS A 551 5.36 -13.33 15.13
C HIS A 551 6.15 -12.71 16.28
N ALA A 552 5.81 -11.49 16.67
CA ALA A 552 6.36 -10.82 17.83
C ALA A 552 5.23 -10.09 18.57
N PHE A 553 5.18 -10.21 19.90
CA PHE A 553 4.34 -9.29 20.68
C PHE A 553 5.07 -7.96 20.78
N VAL A 554 4.42 -6.91 20.33
CA VAL A 554 4.95 -5.55 20.26
C VAL A 554 4.26 -4.69 21.32
N ASP A 555 5.05 -4.09 22.20
CA ASP A 555 4.62 -3.20 23.28
C ASP A 555 5.35 -1.84 23.20
N HIS A 556 5.06 -0.93 24.12
CA HIS A 556 5.69 0.40 24.16
C HIS A 556 7.23 0.40 24.19
N ASN A 557 7.87 -0.69 24.62
CA ASN A 557 9.34 -0.77 24.67
C ASN A 557 9.94 -1.34 23.38
N THR A 558 9.15 -2.08 22.61
CA THR A 558 9.63 -2.86 21.47
C THR A 558 9.07 -2.36 20.14
N ILE A 559 8.03 -1.53 20.14
CA ILE A 559 7.41 -1.01 18.93
C ILE A 559 8.41 -0.34 18.00
N ASP A 560 9.30 0.50 18.49
CA ASP A 560 10.23 1.20 17.60
C ASP A 560 11.34 0.30 17.02
N HIS A 561 11.49 -0.95 17.50
CA HIS A 561 12.36 -1.94 16.85
C HIS A 561 11.73 -2.54 15.59
N TYR A 562 10.40 -2.56 15.51
CA TYR A 562 9.63 -3.13 14.39
C TYR A 562 9.03 -2.05 13.50
N TYR A 563 8.50 -1.01 14.14
CA TYR A 563 7.76 0.12 13.57
C TYR A 563 8.30 1.41 14.22
N PRO A 564 9.46 1.93 13.81
CA PRO A 564 10.06 3.15 14.40
C PRO A 564 9.12 4.37 14.26
N ALA A 565 9.09 5.23 15.28
CA ALA A 565 8.37 6.50 15.23
C ALA A 565 8.96 7.45 14.16
N VAL A 566 8.08 8.21 13.51
CA VAL A 566 8.44 9.29 12.60
C VAL A 566 8.54 10.57 13.43
N ASP A 567 9.76 11.07 13.61
CA ASP A 567 10.03 12.37 14.26
C ASP A 567 9.59 13.57 13.39
#